data_AF-A0A8T5MJQ5-F1
#
_entry.id   AF-A0A8T5MJQ5-F1
#
_cell.length_a   1.000
_cell.length_b   1.000
_cell.length_c   1.000
_cell.angle_alpha   90.00
_cell.angle_beta   90.00
_cell.angle_gamma   90.00
#
_symmetry.space_group_name_H-M   'P 1'
#
loop_
_entity.id
_entity.type
_entity.pdbx_description
1 polymer ?
#
loop_
_entity_poly.entity_id
_entity_poly.type
_entity_poly.pdbx_seq_one_letter_code
_entity_poly.pdbx_strand_id
1 'polypeptide(L)'
;MMEAKDIISFIVGLLLFALGLLPLLSKLGIGPSWFNVWSFLPVTIISWIVAVGALYLVIDSVIEITNSSAIGFVSIIIAFVCLLIGVLPILAGFGIGPSFFALGFLGPVSVYLFDIIFIVEGIFLMIAMIAMEM
;
A
#
# COMPACT_ATOMS: atom_id res chain seq x y z
N MET A 1 -6.64 -25.97 -3.56
CA MET A 1 -5.22 -26.16 -3.88
C MET A 1 -4.71 -24.78 -4.20
N MET A 2 -3.78 -24.28 -3.40
CA MET A 2 -3.30 -22.91 -3.51
C MET A 2 -2.78 -22.63 -4.93
N GLU A 3 -3.33 -21.61 -5.58
CA GLU A 3 -2.88 -21.19 -6.89
C GLU A 3 -1.61 -20.34 -6.76
N ALA A 4 -0.79 -20.31 -7.82
CA ALA A 4 0.43 -19.52 -7.83
C ALA A 4 0.16 -18.01 -7.58
N LYS A 5 -1.02 -17.52 -7.99
CA LYS A 5 -1.45 -16.13 -7.77
C LYS A 5 -1.62 -15.81 -6.28
N ASP A 6 -2.14 -16.75 -5.49
CA ASP A 6 -2.41 -16.54 -4.06
C ASP A 6 -1.10 -16.39 -3.28
N ILE A 7 -0.11 -17.22 -3.63
CA ILE A 7 1.25 -17.14 -3.08
C ILE A 7 1.90 -15.81 -3.45
N ILE A 8 1.73 -15.34 -4.69
CA ILE A 8 2.27 -14.05 -5.12
C ILE A 8 1.63 -12.92 -4.33
N SER A 9 0.30 -12.90 -4.17
CA SER A 9 -0.39 -11.89 -3.36
C SER A 9 0.10 -11.87 -1.91
N PHE A 10 0.32 -13.04 -1.31
CA PHE A 10 0.90 -13.13 0.02
C PHE A 10 2.32 -12.55 0.09
N ILE A 11 3.20 -12.90 -0.85
CA ILE A 11 4.59 -12.42 -0.87
C ILE A 11 4.61 -10.89 -1.08
N VAL A 12 3.83 -10.37 -2.03
CA VAL A 12 3.71 -8.93 -2.27
C VAL A 12 3.17 -8.25 -1.02
N GLY A 13 2.14 -8.81 -0.39
CA GLY A 13 1.58 -8.30 0.85
C GLY A 13 2.60 -8.25 2.00
N LEU A 14 3.38 -9.31 2.17
CA LEU A 14 4.45 -9.39 3.17
C LEU A 14 5.53 -8.33 2.93
N LEU A 15 5.93 -8.12 1.67
CA LEU A 15 6.93 -7.11 1.31
C LEU A 15 6.40 -5.70 1.57
N LEU A 16 5.17 -5.38 1.16
CA LEU A 16 4.55 -4.08 1.43
C LEU A 16 4.39 -3.86 2.93
N PHE A 17 3.93 -4.87 3.67
CA PHE A 17 3.83 -4.82 5.13
C PHE A 17 5.18 -4.52 5.79
N ALA A 18 6.25 -5.22 5.37
CA ALA A 18 7.59 -4.99 5.90
C ALA A 18 8.11 -3.57 5.55
N LEU A 19 7.84 -3.10 4.33
CA LEU A 19 8.23 -1.75 3.88
C LEU A 19 7.51 -0.64 4.66
N GLY A 20 6.29 -0.87 5.14
CA GLY A 20 5.61 0.07 6.03
C GLY A 20 6.01 -0.07 7.50
N LEU A 21 6.12 -1.32 7.99
CA LEU A 21 6.37 -1.59 9.41
C LEU A 21 7.80 -1.23 9.84
N LEU A 22 8.83 -1.59 9.06
CA LEU A 22 10.22 -1.34 9.47
C LEU A 22 10.50 0.15 9.67
N PRO A 23 10.15 1.05 8.73
CA PRO A 23 10.39 2.47 8.92
C PRO A 23 9.54 3.08 10.04
N LEU A 24 8.32 2.57 10.25
CA LEU A 24 7.49 2.99 11.37
C LEU A 24 8.14 2.62 12.71
N LEU A 25 8.67 1.41 12.85
CA LEU A 25 9.40 0.99 14.05
C LEU A 25 10.64 1.85 14.27
N SER A 26 11.39 2.17 13.20
CA SER A 26 12.54 3.08 13.30
C SER A 26 12.15 4.46 13.82
N LYS A 27 11.01 5.02 13.37
CA LYS A 27 10.51 6.33 13.82
C LYS A 27 10.08 6.31 15.29
N LEU A 28 9.68 5.14 15.81
CA LEU A 28 9.36 4.92 17.22
C LEU A 28 10.59 4.62 18.07
N GLY A 29 11.79 4.65 17.50
CA GLY A 29 13.04 4.32 18.20
C GLY A 29 13.24 2.83 18.46
N ILE A 30 12.52 1.96 17.74
CA ILE A 30 12.60 0.51 17.86
C ILE A 30 13.41 -0.04 16.69
N GLY A 31 14.47 -0.80 17.02
CA GLY A 31 15.26 -1.55 16.04
C GLY A 31 16.54 -0.84 15.57
N PRO A 32 17.30 -1.51 14.69
CA PRO A 32 18.55 -1.01 14.14
C PRO A 32 18.35 0.10 13.10
N SER A 33 19.40 0.88 12.84
CA SER A 33 19.35 2.05 11.94
C SER A 33 18.94 1.75 10.50
N TRP A 34 19.14 0.52 10.03
CA TRP A 34 18.74 0.07 8.69
C TRP A 34 17.22 -0.10 8.53
N PHE A 35 16.44 -0.04 9.62
CA PHE A 35 14.98 -0.03 9.55
C PHE A 35 14.44 1.25 8.90
N ASN A 36 15.23 2.33 8.84
CA ASN A 36 14.83 3.56 8.17
C ASN A 36 14.98 3.44 6.64
N VAL A 37 14.18 2.55 6.04
CA VAL A 37 14.26 2.23 4.60
C VAL A 37 13.93 3.45 3.71
N TRP A 38 13.21 4.43 4.25
CA TRP A 38 12.86 5.65 3.51
C TRP A 38 13.98 6.70 3.47
N SER A 39 15.01 6.61 4.32
CA SER A 39 16.02 7.68 4.39
C SER A 39 16.81 7.88 3.09
N PHE A 40 16.83 6.86 2.22
CA PHE A 40 17.53 6.87 0.95
C PHE A 40 16.60 6.96 -0.27
N LEU A 41 15.28 6.93 -0.08
CA LEU A 41 14.30 6.97 -1.17
C LEU A 41 13.59 8.32 -1.24
N PRO A 42 13.55 8.98 -2.41
CA PRO A 42 12.76 10.19 -2.60
C PRO A 42 11.27 9.87 -2.49
N VAL A 43 10.50 10.79 -1.91
CA VAL A 43 9.03 10.66 -1.71
C VAL A 43 8.30 10.28 -3.00
N THR A 44 8.75 10.80 -4.15
CA THR A 44 8.18 10.45 -5.46
C THR A 44 8.22 8.94 -5.72
N ILE A 45 9.33 8.27 -5.42
CA ILE A 45 9.46 6.81 -5.60
C ILE A 45 8.54 6.07 -4.62
N ILE A 46 8.44 6.54 -3.38
CA ILE A 46 7.55 5.97 -2.37
C ILE A 46 6.09 6.03 -2.87
N SER A 47 5.64 7.18 -3.38
CA SER A 47 4.29 7.35 -3.95
C SER A 47 4.03 6.40 -5.12
N TRP A 48 5.03 6.15 -5.98
CA TRP A 48 4.92 5.17 -7.06
C TRP A 48 4.74 3.75 -6.55
N ILE A 49 5.51 3.34 -5.53
CA ILE A 49 5.39 2.00 -4.95
C ILE A 49 3.99 1.83 -4.31
N VAL A 50 3.50 2.84 -3.58
CA VAL A 50 2.13 2.84 -3.03
C VAL A 50 1.08 2.73 -4.15
N ALA A 51 1.20 3.53 -5.21
CA ALA A 51 0.25 3.49 -6.32
C ALA A 51 0.20 2.11 -7.00
N VAL A 52 1.36 1.47 -7.20
CA VAL A 52 1.45 0.13 -7.79
C VAL A 52 0.92 -0.94 -6.83
N GLY A 53 1.27 -0.86 -5.54
CA GLY A 53 0.77 -1.76 -4.50
C GLY A 53 -0.75 -1.70 -4.36
N ALA A 54 -1.31 -0.50 -4.28
CA ALA A 54 -2.75 -0.27 -4.26
C ALA A 54 -3.45 -0.77 -5.53
N LEU A 55 -2.84 -0.58 -6.71
CA LEU A 55 -3.39 -1.12 -7.97
C LEU A 55 -3.43 -2.65 -7.94
N TYR A 56 -2.38 -3.29 -7.44
CA TYR A 56 -2.35 -4.74 -7.26
C TYR A 56 -3.46 -5.20 -6.30
N LEU A 57 -3.66 -4.51 -5.18
CA LEU A 57 -4.75 -4.78 -4.25
C LEU A 57 -6.14 -4.59 -4.88
N VAL A 58 -6.33 -3.61 -5.76
CA VAL A 58 -7.59 -3.46 -6.52
C VAL A 58 -7.85 -4.71 -7.37
N ILE A 59 -6.83 -5.19 -8.10
CA ILE A 59 -6.95 -6.39 -8.94
C ILE A 59 -7.33 -7.60 -8.09
N ASP A 60 -6.63 -7.81 -6.97
CA ASP A 60 -6.88 -8.93 -6.05
C ASP A 60 -8.30 -8.85 -5.45
N SER A 61 -8.73 -7.65 -5.06
CA SER A 61 -10.08 -7.42 -4.52
C SER A 61 -11.19 -7.71 -5.55
N VAL A 62 -10.96 -7.42 -6.83
CA VAL A 62 -11.91 -7.76 -7.90
C VAL A 62 -12.04 -9.27 -8.05
N ILE A 63 -10.92 -10.00 -8.02
CA ILE A 63 -10.92 -11.48 -8.07
C ILE A 63 -11.66 -12.03 -6.86
N GLU A 64 -11.41 -11.49 -5.67
CA GLU A 64 -12.08 -11.89 -4.44
C GLU A 64 -13.60 -11.67 -4.49
N ILE A 65 -14.06 -10.53 -5.01
CA ILE A 65 -15.50 -10.25 -5.20
C ILE A 65 -16.12 -11.28 -6.15
N THR A 66 -15.42 -11.66 -7.23
CA THR A 66 -15.93 -12.69 -8.16
C THR A 66 -16.06 -14.07 -7.51
N ASN A 67 -15.29 -14.35 -6.46
CA ASN A 67 -15.40 -15.57 -5.65
C ASN A 67 -16.46 -15.46 -4.54
N SER A 68 -17.32 -14.43 -4.56
CA SER A 68 -18.41 -14.20 -3.59
C SER A 68 -17.97 -13.97 -2.13
N SER A 69 -16.72 -13.56 -1.91
CA SER A 69 -16.26 -13.14 -0.59
C SER A 69 -16.75 -11.72 -0.27
N ALA A 70 -17.44 -11.56 0.86
CA ALA A 70 -17.85 -10.26 1.38
C ALA A 70 -16.65 -9.36 1.75
N ILE A 71 -15.49 -9.97 2.03
CA ILE A 71 -14.26 -9.25 2.37
C ILE A 71 -13.74 -8.48 1.14
N GLY A 72 -13.93 -9.01 -0.07
CA GLY A 72 -13.50 -8.35 -1.31
C GLY A 72 -14.11 -6.96 -1.53
N PHE A 73 -15.35 -6.73 -1.08
CA PHE A 73 -15.98 -5.41 -1.14
C PHE A 73 -15.35 -4.40 -0.17
N VAL A 74 -14.82 -4.85 0.96
CA VAL A 74 -14.11 -3.98 1.91
C VAL A 74 -12.71 -3.69 1.37
N SER A 75 -12.01 -4.75 0.91
CA SER A 75 -10.68 -4.67 0.30
C SER A 75 -10.66 -3.68 -0.87
N ILE A 76 -11.66 -3.72 -1.77
CA ILE A 76 -11.68 -2.82 -2.94
C ILE A 76 -11.84 -1.35 -2.56
N ILE A 77 -12.65 -1.03 -1.54
CA ILE A 77 -12.84 0.35 -1.07
C ILE A 77 -11.51 0.89 -0.51
N ILE A 78 -10.83 0.08 0.31
CA ILE A 78 -9.54 0.45 0.89
C ILE A 78 -8.49 0.60 -0.21
N ALA A 79 -8.45 -0.33 -1.17
CA ALA A 79 -7.56 -0.28 -2.31
C ALA A 79 -7.73 1.01 -3.13
N PHE A 80 -8.97 1.45 -3.37
CA PHE A 80 -9.23 2.71 -4.05
C PHE A 80 -8.75 3.94 -3.27
N VAL A 81 -8.93 3.95 -1.94
CA VAL A 81 -8.43 5.05 -1.09
C VAL A 81 -6.91 5.10 -1.14
N CYS A 82 -6.25 3.96 -0.98
CA CYS A 82 -4.80 3.83 -1.07
C CYS A 82 -4.28 4.26 -2.45
N LEU A 83 -4.95 3.84 -3.52
CA LEU A 83 -4.61 4.19 -4.90
C LEU A 83 -4.69 5.71 -5.11
N LEU A 84 -5.74 6.36 -4.61
CA LEU A 84 -5.85 7.82 -4.67
C LEU A 84 -4.71 8.49 -3.91
N ILE A 85 -4.38 8.03 -2.71
CA ILE A 85 -3.30 8.63 -1.91
C ILE A 85 -1.93 8.45 -2.60
N GLY A 86 -1.70 7.33 -3.30
CA GLY A 86 -0.48 7.10 -4.08
C GLY A 86 -0.42 7.89 -5.39
N VAL A 87 -1.53 7.93 -6.13
CA VAL A 87 -1.59 8.52 -7.48
C VAL A 87 -1.65 10.04 -7.47
N LEU A 88 -2.35 10.66 -6.51
CA LEU A 88 -2.52 12.12 -6.48
C LEU A 88 -1.17 12.87 -6.41
N PRO A 89 -0.20 12.51 -5.55
CA PRO A 89 1.13 13.12 -5.55
C PRO A 89 1.89 12.95 -6.87
N ILE A 90 1.70 11.82 -7.55
CA ILE A 90 2.34 11.55 -8.85
C ILE A 90 1.78 12.52 -9.90
N LEU A 91 0.46 12.66 -9.98
CA LEU A 91 -0.20 13.59 -10.90
C LEU A 91 0.25 15.04 -10.66
N ALA A 92 0.32 15.45 -9.39
CA ALA A 92 0.84 16.77 -9.03
C ALA A 92 2.29 16.97 -9.48
N GLY A 93 3.12 15.93 -9.39
CA GLY A 93 4.51 15.95 -9.89
C GLY A 93 4.62 16.21 -11.40
N PHE A 94 3.60 15.85 -12.18
CA PHE A 94 3.51 16.15 -13.62
C PHE A 94 2.78 17.48 -13.92
N GLY A 95 2.42 18.26 -12.90
CA GLY A 95 1.64 19.49 -13.07
C GLY A 95 0.16 19.23 -13.44
N ILE A 96 -0.34 18.02 -13.20
CA ILE A 96 -1.73 17.64 -13.48
C ILE A 96 -2.56 17.80 -12.21
N GLY A 97 -3.61 18.62 -12.30
CA GLY A 97 -4.61 18.79 -11.25
C GLY A 97 -4.34 19.97 -10.29
N PRO A 98 -5.23 20.14 -9.30
CA PRO A 98 -5.17 21.24 -8.33
C PRO A 98 -4.05 21.05 -7.30
N SER A 99 -3.64 22.15 -6.65
CA SER A 99 -2.50 22.17 -5.70
C SER A 99 -2.64 21.21 -4.51
N PHE A 100 -3.85 20.82 -4.13
CA PHE A 100 -4.06 19.86 -3.05
C PHE A 100 -3.67 18.42 -3.43
N PHE A 101 -3.48 18.10 -4.72
CA PHE A 101 -3.01 16.78 -5.17
C PHE A 101 -1.58 16.49 -4.71
N ALA A 102 -0.77 17.52 -4.50
CA ALA A 102 0.57 17.38 -3.95
C ALA A 102 0.56 16.88 -2.50
N LEU A 103 -0.62 16.79 -1.86
CA LEU A 103 -0.79 16.41 -0.46
C LEU A 103 0.06 17.26 0.50
N GLY A 104 0.43 18.48 0.09
CA GLY A 104 1.31 19.37 0.86
C GLY A 104 0.74 19.77 2.22
N PHE A 105 -0.59 19.72 2.37
CA PHE A 105 -1.27 19.95 3.66
C PHE A 105 -0.96 18.86 4.70
N LEU A 106 -0.49 17.67 4.28
CA LEU A 106 -0.05 16.61 5.19
C LEU A 106 1.37 16.83 5.71
N GLY A 107 2.16 17.74 5.13
CA GLY A 107 3.51 18.05 5.63
C GLY A 107 4.38 16.80 5.89
N PRO A 108 5.18 16.78 6.99
CA PRO A 108 5.97 15.61 7.39
C PRO A 108 5.13 14.36 7.72
N VAL A 109 3.83 14.52 7.94
CA VAL A 109 2.89 13.42 8.21
C VAL A 109 2.70 12.57 6.96
N SER A 110 2.99 13.08 5.76
CA SER A 110 2.92 12.30 4.51
C SER A 110 3.73 11.01 4.57
N VAL A 111 4.94 11.03 5.13
CA VAL A 111 5.79 9.82 5.24
C VAL A 111 5.23 8.84 6.27
N TYR A 112 4.61 9.31 7.36
CA TYR A 112 3.91 8.45 8.32
C TYR A 112 2.65 7.82 7.72
N LEU A 113 1.93 8.59 6.90
CA LEU A 113 0.74 8.10 6.20
C LEU A 113 1.11 7.00 5.21
N PHE A 114 2.21 7.16 4.47
CA PHE A 114 2.69 6.12 3.57
C PHE A 114 3.06 4.83 4.32
N ASP A 115 3.73 4.91 5.47
CA ASP A 115 4.01 3.71 6.30
C ASP A 115 2.72 2.95 6.65
N ILE A 116 1.70 3.69 7.08
CA ILE A 116 0.41 3.13 7.47
C ILE A 116 -0.27 2.48 6.24
N ILE A 117 -0.24 3.16 5.09
CA ILE A 117 -0.82 2.63 3.86
C ILE A 117 -0.13 1.32 3.44
N PHE A 118 1.20 1.27 3.47
CA PHE A 118 1.96 0.05 3.18
C PHE A 118 1.59 -1.11 4.11
N ILE A 119 1.43 -0.83 5.41
CA ILE A 119 0.99 -1.81 6.39
C ILE A 119 -0.41 -2.32 6.07
N VAL A 120 -1.35 -1.40 5.81
CA VAL A 120 -2.75 -1.74 5.51
C VAL A 120 -2.84 -2.53 4.20
N GLU A 121 -2.25 -2.04 3.11
CA GLU A 121 -2.18 -2.75 1.83
C GLU A 121 -1.59 -4.15 1.99
N GLY A 122 -0.47 -4.24 2.71
CA GLY A 122 0.21 -5.50 2.95
C GLY A 122 -0.66 -6.51 3.69
N ILE A 123 -1.36 -6.06 4.74
CA ILE A 123 -2.32 -6.89 5.49
C ILE A 123 -3.46 -7.36 4.58
N PHE A 124 -4.06 -6.47 3.81
CA PHE A 124 -5.19 -6.83 2.96
C PHE A 124 -4.81 -7.82 1.85
N LEU A 125 -3.62 -7.71 1.27
CA LEU A 125 -3.11 -8.70 0.31
C LEU A 125 -2.84 -10.07 0.94
N MET A 126 -2.31 -10.10 2.17
CA MET A 126 -2.14 -11.35 2.91
C MET A 126 -3.49 -11.98 3.29
N ILE A 127 -4.51 -11.16 3.61
CA ILE A 127 -5.87 -11.64 3.88
C ILE A 127 -6.53 -12.15 2.60
N ALA A 128 -6.33 -11.47 1.46
CA ALA A 128 -6.91 -11.85 0.17
C ALA A 128 -6.49 -13.28 -0.24
N MET A 129 -5.23 -13.65 -0.01
CA MET A 129 -4.75 -15.03 -0.18
C MET A 129 -5.61 -16.03 0.61
N ILE A 130 -5.87 -15.76 1.89
CA ILE A 130 -6.66 -16.66 2.76
C ILE A 130 -8.12 -16.69 2.31
N ALA A 131 -8.67 -15.54 1.94
CA ALA A 131 -10.07 -15.42 1.54
C ALA A 131 -10.38 -16.10 0.20
N MET A 132 -9.40 -16.20 -0.71
CA MET A 132 -9.55 -16.91 -1.99
C MET A 132 -9.50 -18.44 -1.85
N GLU A 133 -8.97 -18.97 -0.74
CA GLU A 133 -8.94 -20.41 -0.47
C GLU A 133 -10.20 -20.94 0.27
N MET A 134 -11.04 -20.06 0.79
CA MET A 134 -12.27 -20.40 1.55
C MET A 134 -13.48 -20.58 0.62
#